data_AF-A0A239HPU3-F1
#
_entry.id   AF-A0A239HPU3-F1
#
_cell.length_a   1.000
_cell.length_b   1.000
_cell.length_c   1.000
_cell.angle_alpha   90.00
_cell.angle_beta   90.00
_cell.angle_gamma   90.00
#
_symmetry.space_group_name_H-M   'P 1'
#
loop_
_entity.id
_entity.type
_entity.pdbx_description
1 polymer ?
#
loop_
_entity_poly.entity_id
_entity_poly.type
_entity_poly.pdbx_seq_one_letter_code
_entity_poly.pdbx_strand_id
1 'polypeptide(L)'
;MIAPASGRRCQWRGYVTPQVRVPQQRPSIAAEFLENGVSVASFKGYFSKKAGVSSRFPTNRDVRHGILNENAYAISTRPRLTDILWELELASRSKLAEQSDQPPNLWVEHVMPQSWGDDWPYEDGSSGHPSDDDCKAIARNAILHTLGNLTLLTGGLNISSGNKGFDEKKAKFAEHTGLFLNKWFTGKTQWTEDEIRERGERFADAAVSRWIGLDGS
;
A
#
# COMPACT_ATOMS: atom_id res chain seq x y z
N MET A 1 -64.49 20.95 61.07
CA MET A 1 -64.38 21.57 59.73
C MET A 1 -63.13 22.42 59.77
N ILE A 2 -61.99 22.06 59.18
CA ILE A 2 -61.65 22.01 57.74
C ILE A 2 -60.44 21.04 57.57
N ALA A 3 -60.38 20.30 56.45
CA ALA A 3 -59.25 19.47 56.01
C ALA A 3 -58.42 20.21 54.93
N PRO A 4 -57.39 19.62 54.30
CA PRO A 4 -56.02 19.36 54.78
C PRO A 4 -54.95 20.04 53.88
N ALA A 5 -53.66 19.96 54.26
CA ALA A 5 -52.55 20.20 53.33
C ALA A 5 -51.65 18.96 53.23
N SER A 6 -51.55 18.43 52.02
CA SER A 6 -50.92 17.18 51.64
C SER A 6 -49.38 17.27 51.58
N GLY A 7 -48.68 16.56 52.45
CA GLY A 7 -47.25 16.28 52.32
C GLY A 7 -47.01 15.06 51.42
N ARG A 8 -46.49 15.28 50.21
CA ARG A 8 -46.09 14.22 49.28
C ARG A 8 -44.79 13.56 49.78
N ARG A 9 -44.82 12.26 50.05
CA ARG A 9 -43.61 11.45 50.30
C ARG A 9 -42.91 11.18 48.97
N CYS A 10 -41.63 11.56 48.86
CA CYS A 10 -40.76 11.15 47.77
C CYS A 10 -40.47 9.64 47.88
N GLN A 11 -40.97 8.86 46.92
CA GLN A 11 -40.49 7.49 46.69
C GLN A 11 -39.22 7.57 45.83
N TRP A 12 -38.09 7.13 46.38
CA TRP A 12 -36.87 6.93 45.59
C TRP A 12 -37.05 5.70 44.70
N ARG A 13 -37.19 5.91 43.39
CA ARG A 13 -37.07 4.83 42.40
C ARG A 13 -35.59 4.42 42.33
N GLY A 14 -35.34 3.11 42.46
CA GLY A 14 -34.01 2.53 42.35
C GLY A 14 -33.37 2.85 41.00
N TYR A 15 -32.10 3.27 41.04
CA TYR A 15 -31.27 3.40 39.86
C TYR A 15 -30.90 1.99 39.36
N VAL A 16 -31.35 1.64 38.16
CA VAL A 16 -30.74 0.54 37.40
C VAL A 16 -29.48 1.11 36.78
N THR A 17 -28.31 0.66 37.26
CA THR A 17 -27.03 0.99 36.64
C THR A 17 -27.00 0.42 35.22
N PRO A 18 -26.69 1.22 34.18
CA PRO A 18 -26.48 0.68 32.85
C PRO A 18 -25.24 -0.22 32.92
N GLN A 19 -25.42 -1.50 32.60
CA GLN A 19 -24.30 -2.41 32.34
C GLN A 19 -23.53 -1.82 31.15
N VAL A 20 -22.39 -1.19 31.43
CA VAL A 20 -21.43 -0.81 30.39
C VAL A 20 -20.99 -2.11 29.75
N ARG A 21 -21.45 -2.39 28.52
CA ARG A 21 -20.84 -3.45 27.72
C ARG A 21 -19.39 -3.06 27.50
N VAL A 22 -18.48 -3.72 28.22
CA VAL A 22 -17.07 -3.73 27.87
C VAL A 22 -17.00 -4.19 26.41
N PRO A 23 -16.46 -3.38 25.49
CA PRO A 23 -16.29 -3.84 24.12
C PRO A 23 -15.48 -5.13 24.18
N GLN A 24 -16.01 -6.21 23.63
CA GLN A 24 -15.25 -7.43 23.38
C GLN A 24 -14.00 -7.01 22.60
N GLN A 25 -12.88 -6.91 23.30
CA GLN A 25 -11.62 -6.46 22.73
C GLN A 25 -11.21 -7.56 21.76
N ARG A 26 -11.37 -7.32 20.45
CA ARG A 26 -10.85 -8.27 19.46
C ARG A 26 -9.37 -8.44 19.79
N PRO A 27 -8.89 -9.68 20.03
CA PRO A 27 -7.51 -9.87 20.44
C PRO A 27 -6.63 -9.24 19.37
N SER A 28 -5.84 -8.25 19.79
CA SER A 28 -4.83 -7.60 18.96
C SER A 28 -3.55 -8.41 19.04
N ILE A 29 -2.68 -8.26 18.05
CA ILE A 29 -1.39 -8.95 18.09
C ILE A 29 -0.53 -8.46 19.25
N ALA A 30 -0.68 -7.19 19.64
CA ALA A 30 -0.02 -6.62 20.81
C ALA A 30 -0.48 -7.31 22.10
N ALA A 31 -1.77 -7.65 22.23
CA ALA A 31 -2.28 -8.40 23.37
C ALA A 31 -1.68 -9.81 23.42
N GLU A 32 -1.62 -10.53 22.28
CA GLU A 32 -0.99 -11.86 22.23
C GLU A 32 0.50 -11.79 22.63
N PHE A 33 1.21 -10.75 22.19
CA PHE A 33 2.62 -10.55 22.55
C PHE A 33 2.83 -10.19 24.03
N LEU A 34 1.93 -9.41 24.63
CA LEU A 34 1.99 -9.10 26.07
C LEU A 34 1.72 -10.34 26.92
N GLU A 35 0.83 -11.22 26.48
CA GLU A 35 0.44 -12.42 27.23
C GLU A 35 1.42 -13.58 27.05
N ASN A 36 1.85 -13.85 25.81
CA ASN A 36 2.65 -15.03 25.45
C ASN A 36 4.11 -14.70 25.11
N GLY A 37 4.52 -13.43 25.23
CA GLY A 37 5.83 -12.94 24.85
C GLY A 37 5.98 -12.69 23.34
N VAL A 38 6.97 -11.86 22.97
CA VAL A 38 7.30 -11.57 21.57
C VAL A 38 8.14 -12.72 21.01
N SER A 39 7.53 -13.55 20.14
CA SER A 39 8.21 -14.66 19.48
C SER A 39 7.54 -15.02 18.16
N VAL A 40 8.26 -15.75 17.30
CA VAL A 40 7.68 -16.33 16.07
C VAL A 40 6.53 -17.29 16.41
N ALA A 41 6.64 -18.03 17.51
CA ALA A 41 5.61 -18.97 17.95
C ALA A 41 4.31 -18.26 18.35
N SER A 42 4.38 -17.18 19.15
CA SER A 42 3.19 -16.39 19.52
C SER A 42 2.59 -15.67 18.31
N PHE A 43 3.41 -15.19 17.39
CA PHE A 43 2.96 -14.61 16.11
C PHE A 43 2.19 -15.62 15.25
N LYS A 44 2.74 -16.82 15.03
CA LYS A 44 2.08 -17.92 14.31
C LYS A 44 0.79 -18.34 15.02
N GLY A 45 0.82 -18.47 16.35
CA GLY A 45 -0.34 -18.81 17.18
C GLY A 45 -1.49 -17.81 17.01
N TYR A 46 -1.19 -16.51 16.97
CA TYR A 46 -2.18 -15.46 16.73
C TYR A 46 -2.88 -15.60 15.38
N PHE A 47 -2.13 -15.81 14.31
CA PHE A 47 -2.70 -15.90 12.95
C PHE A 47 -3.32 -17.27 12.65
N SER A 48 -2.89 -18.35 13.30
CA SER A 48 -3.50 -19.69 13.16
C SER A 48 -4.98 -19.70 13.58
N LYS A 49 -5.36 -18.81 14.50
CA LYS A 49 -6.73 -18.64 14.99
C LYS A 49 -7.61 -17.81 14.01
N LYS A 50 -7.05 -17.29 12.91
CA LYS A 50 -7.74 -16.39 11.97
C LYS A 50 -7.79 -17.00 10.56
N ALA A 51 -8.96 -17.52 10.19
CA ALA A 51 -9.18 -18.10 8.87
C ALA A 51 -9.88 -17.16 7.86
N GLY A 52 -10.45 -16.04 8.33
CA GLY A 52 -11.18 -15.11 7.47
C GLY A 52 -10.25 -14.42 6.47
N VAL A 53 -10.70 -14.24 5.22
CA VAL A 53 -9.90 -13.67 4.11
C VAL A 53 -9.28 -12.31 4.47
N SER A 54 -10.00 -11.47 5.20
CA SER A 54 -9.53 -10.14 5.67
C SER A 54 -8.73 -10.16 6.98
N SER A 55 -8.51 -11.33 7.57
CA SER A 55 -7.94 -11.48 8.93
C SER A 55 -6.77 -12.46 9.02
N ARG A 56 -6.65 -13.39 8.07
CA ARG A 56 -5.54 -14.34 7.99
C ARG A 56 -4.25 -13.64 7.57
N PHE A 57 -3.12 -14.27 7.85
CA PHE A 57 -1.84 -13.82 7.30
C PHE A 57 -1.82 -14.08 5.77
N PRO A 58 -1.27 -13.15 4.97
CA PRO A 58 -1.16 -13.34 3.53
C PRO A 58 -0.16 -14.46 3.19
N THR A 59 -0.49 -15.26 2.18
CA THR A 59 0.43 -16.20 1.54
C THR A 59 1.29 -15.47 0.50
N ASN A 60 2.38 -16.10 0.07
CA ASN A 60 3.19 -15.56 -1.04
C ASN A 60 2.37 -15.32 -2.31
N ARG A 61 1.34 -16.16 -2.56
CA ARG A 61 0.41 -15.98 -3.68
C ARG A 61 -0.43 -14.71 -3.53
N ASP A 62 -0.89 -14.40 -2.32
CA ASP A 62 -1.67 -13.18 -2.08
C ASP A 62 -0.81 -11.93 -2.25
N VAL A 63 0.43 -11.95 -1.76
CA VAL A 63 1.39 -10.86 -1.93
C VAL A 63 1.67 -10.63 -3.42
N ARG A 64 1.98 -11.70 -4.17
CA ARG A 64 2.23 -11.62 -5.61
C ARG A 64 1.00 -11.09 -6.37
N HIS A 65 -0.20 -11.60 -6.05
CA HIS A 65 -1.44 -11.12 -6.66
C HIS A 65 -1.67 -9.63 -6.40
N GLY A 66 -1.47 -9.18 -5.15
CA GLY A 66 -1.64 -7.79 -4.76
C GLY A 66 -0.68 -6.83 -5.48
N ILE A 67 0.56 -7.25 -5.70
CA ILE A 67 1.58 -6.45 -6.40
C ILE A 67 1.24 -6.31 -7.89
N LEU A 68 0.78 -7.40 -8.51
CA LEU A 68 0.61 -7.50 -9.96
C LEU A 68 -0.74 -6.98 -10.47
N ASN A 69 -1.82 -7.10 -9.69
CA ASN A 69 -3.18 -6.95 -10.21
C ASN A 69 -4.04 -5.94 -9.44
N GLU A 70 -3.73 -5.66 -8.18
CA GLU A 70 -4.59 -4.81 -7.35
C GLU A 70 -4.25 -3.33 -7.53
N ASN A 71 -5.27 -2.49 -7.36
CA ASN A 71 -5.06 -1.06 -7.22
C ASN A 71 -4.40 -0.78 -5.86
N ALA A 72 -3.12 -0.43 -5.89
CA ALA A 72 -2.29 -0.26 -4.70
C ALA A 72 -2.86 0.79 -3.72
N TYR A 73 -3.44 1.88 -4.23
CA TYR A 73 -4.07 2.92 -3.42
C TYR A 73 -5.44 2.51 -2.86
N ALA A 74 -6.12 1.56 -3.49
CA ALA A 74 -7.38 1.02 -2.96
C ALA A 74 -7.14 0.09 -1.77
N ILE A 75 -6.04 -0.67 -1.77
CA ILE A 75 -5.73 -1.66 -0.73
C ILE A 75 -4.79 -1.14 0.36
N SER A 76 -4.04 -0.05 0.11
CA SER A 76 -3.05 0.49 1.04
C SER A 76 -3.06 2.01 1.09
N THR A 77 -2.85 2.55 2.29
CA THR A 77 -2.67 3.99 2.48
C THR A 77 -1.32 4.44 1.96
N ARG A 78 -1.21 5.72 1.58
CA ARG A 78 0.04 6.28 1.05
C ARG A 78 1.26 6.06 1.95
N PRO A 79 1.21 6.23 3.28
CA PRO A 79 2.36 5.92 4.14
C PRO A 79 2.81 4.47 4.04
N ARG A 80 1.87 3.52 4.00
CA ARG A 80 2.20 2.09 3.84
C ARG A 80 2.80 1.78 2.47
N LEU A 81 2.30 2.43 1.42
CA LEU A 81 2.88 2.31 0.09
C LEU A 81 4.32 2.86 0.06
N THR A 82 4.58 3.95 0.77
CA THR A 82 5.95 4.47 0.93
C THR A 82 6.84 3.43 1.60
N ASP A 83 6.41 2.81 2.70
CA ASP A 83 7.19 1.78 3.41
C ASP A 83 7.42 0.54 2.53
N ILE A 84 6.39 0.09 1.81
CA ILE A 84 6.48 -1.04 0.87
C ILE A 84 7.51 -0.76 -0.23
N LEU A 85 7.41 0.40 -0.88
CA LEU A 85 8.34 0.79 -1.94
C LEU A 85 9.75 1.04 -1.39
N TRP A 86 9.88 1.48 -0.13
CA TRP A 86 11.17 1.62 0.53
C TRP A 86 11.83 0.28 0.81
N GLU A 87 11.08 -0.73 1.27
CA GLU A 87 11.60 -2.09 1.42
C GLU A 87 12.03 -2.70 0.08
N LEU A 88 11.30 -2.39 -1.01
CA LEU A 88 11.67 -2.79 -2.37
C LEU A 88 12.91 -2.03 -2.89
N GLU A 89 13.04 -0.74 -2.56
CA GLU A 89 14.25 0.04 -2.78
C GLU A 89 15.45 -0.63 -2.10
N LEU A 90 15.33 -0.98 -0.81
CA LEU A 90 16.37 -1.69 -0.08
C LEU A 90 16.71 -3.05 -0.70
N ALA A 91 15.71 -3.78 -1.17
CA ALA A 91 15.91 -5.06 -1.87
C ALA A 91 16.60 -4.90 -3.23
N SER A 92 16.45 -3.74 -3.89
CA SER A 92 17.07 -3.43 -5.18
C SER A 92 18.53 -2.99 -5.08
N ARG A 93 19.02 -2.69 -3.86
CA ARG A 93 20.40 -2.24 -3.63
C ARG A 93 21.40 -3.39 -3.79
N SER A 94 22.52 -3.09 -4.45
CA SER A 94 23.66 -4.00 -4.50
C SER A 94 24.41 -4.05 -3.17
N LYS A 95 25.24 -5.07 -2.95
CA LYS A 95 26.14 -5.17 -1.78
C LYS A 95 27.14 -4.01 -1.67
N LEU A 96 27.39 -3.28 -2.77
CA LEU A 96 28.29 -2.14 -2.83
C LEU A 96 27.57 -0.81 -2.57
N ALA A 97 26.24 -0.82 -2.50
CA ALA A 97 25.47 0.40 -2.26
C ALA A 97 25.62 0.83 -0.79
N GLU A 98 25.67 2.14 -0.59
CA GLU A 98 25.62 2.73 0.74
C GLU A 98 24.32 2.35 1.46
N GLN A 99 24.43 2.09 2.76
CA GLN A 99 23.27 1.95 3.62
C GLN A 99 22.81 3.33 4.07
N SER A 100 21.51 3.57 3.96
CA SER A 100 20.90 4.82 4.37
C SER A 100 19.51 4.55 4.89
N ASP A 101 19.10 5.36 5.87
CA ASP A 101 17.73 5.38 6.34
C ASP A 101 16.79 5.97 5.28
N GLN A 102 15.49 5.73 5.46
CA GLN A 102 14.47 6.30 4.59
C GLN A 102 14.49 7.82 4.66
N PRO A 103 14.74 8.53 3.53
CA PRO A 103 14.65 9.98 3.50
C PRO A 103 13.25 10.46 3.92
N PRO A 104 13.16 11.56 4.69
CA PRO A 104 11.87 12.13 5.02
C PRO A 104 11.19 12.68 3.76
N ASN A 105 9.86 12.79 3.79
CA ASN A 105 9.05 13.44 2.76
C ASN A 105 9.16 12.83 1.34
N LEU A 106 9.36 11.52 1.25
CA LEU A 106 9.19 10.80 -0.02
C LEU A 106 7.71 10.75 -0.42
N TRP A 107 7.48 10.87 -1.73
CA TRP A 107 6.19 10.79 -2.37
C TRP A 107 6.12 9.54 -3.24
N VAL A 108 4.98 8.84 -3.14
CA VAL A 108 4.62 7.79 -4.09
C VAL A 108 4.12 8.47 -5.36
N GLU A 109 4.82 8.23 -6.47
CA GLU A 109 4.54 8.80 -7.78
C GLU A 109 4.20 7.68 -8.78
N HIS A 110 3.30 7.98 -9.72
CA HIS A 110 3.05 7.10 -10.86
C HIS A 110 4.03 7.43 -11.99
N VAL A 111 4.74 6.43 -12.51
CA VAL A 111 5.66 6.64 -13.65
C VAL A 111 4.84 7.02 -14.88
N MET A 112 3.93 6.13 -15.32
CA MET A 112 2.84 6.49 -16.22
C MET A 112 1.77 7.25 -15.42
N PRO A 113 1.51 8.55 -15.71
CA PRO A 113 0.61 9.38 -14.92
C PRO A 113 -0.85 8.96 -15.12
N GLN A 114 -1.71 9.24 -14.14
CA GLN A 114 -3.16 9.01 -14.22
C GLN A 114 -3.83 9.76 -15.38
N SER A 115 -3.29 10.93 -15.74
CA SER A 115 -3.70 11.72 -16.90
C SER A 115 -2.83 11.39 -18.11
N TRP A 116 -2.59 10.11 -18.36
CA TRP A 116 -1.92 9.66 -19.57
C TRP A 116 -2.74 10.09 -20.79
N GLY A 117 -2.08 10.38 -21.91
CA GLY A 117 -2.71 10.96 -23.09
C GLY A 117 -1.78 10.85 -24.27
N ASP A 118 -1.72 11.88 -25.11
CA ASP A 118 -0.87 11.88 -26.31
C ASP A 118 0.63 11.70 -26.02
N ASP A 119 1.10 12.10 -24.83
CA ASP A 119 2.49 11.89 -24.38
C ASP A 119 2.81 10.41 -24.03
N TRP A 120 1.79 9.55 -24.04
CA TRP A 120 1.85 8.15 -23.64
C TRP A 120 1.08 7.27 -24.64
N PRO A 121 1.52 7.16 -25.90
CA PRO A 121 0.83 6.35 -26.91
C PRO A 121 0.78 4.87 -26.55
N TYR A 122 -0.11 4.13 -27.20
CA TYR A 122 -0.11 2.67 -27.21
C TYR A 122 1.09 2.12 -28.00
N GLU A 123 1.39 0.83 -27.83
CA GLU A 123 2.50 0.16 -28.52
C GLU A 123 2.40 0.19 -30.05
N ASP A 124 1.17 0.23 -30.58
CA ASP A 124 0.91 0.38 -32.02
C ASP A 124 1.03 1.84 -32.51
N GLY A 125 1.42 2.77 -31.63
CA GLY A 125 1.57 4.20 -31.91
C GLY A 125 0.27 4.98 -31.90
N SER A 126 -0.88 4.35 -31.65
CA SER A 126 -2.15 5.07 -31.50
C SER A 126 -2.19 5.84 -30.17
N SER A 127 -2.87 6.99 -30.14
CA SER A 127 -3.16 7.72 -28.90
C SER A 127 -4.49 7.27 -28.29
N GLY A 128 -4.66 7.51 -27.00
CA GLY A 128 -5.92 7.38 -26.29
C GLY A 128 -5.90 8.22 -25.01
N HIS A 129 -7.03 8.29 -24.32
CA HIS A 129 -7.20 9.02 -23.08
C HIS A 129 -7.77 8.14 -21.96
N PRO A 130 -7.56 8.51 -20.68
CA PRO A 130 -8.00 7.71 -19.54
C PRO A 130 -9.52 7.69 -19.39
N SER A 131 -10.20 8.66 -20.01
CA SER A 131 -11.66 8.77 -20.06
C SER A 131 -12.32 7.94 -21.15
N ASP A 132 -11.54 7.33 -22.04
CA ASP A 132 -12.08 6.54 -23.14
C ASP A 132 -12.69 5.23 -22.60
N ASP A 133 -13.82 4.81 -23.16
CA ASP A 133 -14.58 3.61 -22.74
C ASP A 133 -14.25 2.38 -23.61
N ASP A 134 -13.09 2.38 -24.26
CA ASP A 134 -12.62 1.25 -25.05
C ASP A 134 -11.82 0.25 -24.20
N CYS A 135 -11.66 -0.98 -24.74
CA CYS A 135 -10.95 -2.04 -24.03
C CYS A 135 -9.48 -1.72 -23.75
N LYS A 136 -8.81 -0.90 -24.59
CA LYS A 136 -7.39 -0.55 -24.41
C LYS A 136 -7.24 0.41 -23.24
N ALA A 137 -8.07 1.45 -23.18
CA ALA A 137 -8.07 2.44 -22.09
C ALA A 137 -8.42 1.81 -20.75
N ILE A 138 -9.43 0.94 -20.71
CA ILE A 138 -9.81 0.19 -19.49
C ILE A 138 -8.66 -0.71 -19.02
N ALA A 139 -8.02 -1.45 -19.93
CA ALA A 139 -6.90 -2.34 -19.58
C ALA A 139 -5.68 -1.56 -19.06
N ARG A 140 -5.34 -0.44 -19.70
CA ARG A 140 -4.25 0.46 -19.26
C ARG A 140 -4.54 1.03 -17.87
N ASN A 141 -5.75 1.53 -17.64
CA ASN A 141 -6.16 2.08 -16.34
C ASN A 141 -6.09 1.05 -15.21
N ALA A 142 -6.37 -0.24 -15.48
CA ALA A 142 -6.20 -1.29 -14.50
C ALA A 142 -4.73 -1.48 -14.09
N ILE A 143 -3.82 -1.48 -15.07
CA ILE A 143 -2.38 -1.68 -14.84
C ILE A 143 -1.73 -0.44 -14.22
N LEU A 144 -2.23 0.74 -14.54
CA LEU A 144 -1.70 2.03 -14.06
C LEU A 144 -1.56 2.10 -12.55
N HIS A 145 -2.50 1.51 -11.81
CA HIS A 145 -2.54 1.56 -10.35
C HIS A 145 -1.80 0.41 -9.66
N THR A 146 -1.21 -0.51 -10.42
CA THR A 146 -0.43 -1.62 -9.87
C THR A 146 0.90 -1.12 -9.32
N LEU A 147 1.49 -1.87 -8.39
CA LEU A 147 2.72 -1.46 -7.70
C LEU A 147 3.90 -1.31 -8.69
N GLY A 148 3.89 -2.08 -9.79
CA GLY A 148 4.92 -2.00 -10.84
C GLY A 148 5.05 -0.60 -11.48
N ASN A 149 3.97 0.19 -11.52
CA ASN A 149 3.98 1.56 -12.06
C ASN A 149 4.33 2.63 -11.01
N LEU A 150 4.42 2.26 -9.73
CA LEU A 150 4.66 3.21 -8.66
C LEU A 150 6.15 3.34 -8.33
N THR A 151 6.56 4.52 -7.91
CA THR A 151 7.93 4.76 -7.45
C THR A 151 8.00 5.81 -6.36
N LEU A 152 9.20 6.02 -5.81
CA LEU A 152 9.48 7.03 -4.79
C LEU A 152 10.27 8.20 -5.36
N LEU A 153 9.82 9.42 -5.08
CA LEU A 153 10.51 10.66 -5.42
C LEU A 153 10.50 11.63 -4.24
N THR A 154 11.42 12.59 -4.23
CA THR A 154 11.35 13.75 -3.34
C THR A 154 10.24 14.71 -3.83
N GLY A 155 9.69 15.53 -2.94
CA GLY A 155 8.60 16.45 -3.29
C GLY A 155 8.94 17.40 -4.46
N GLY A 156 10.16 17.94 -4.50
CA GLY A 156 10.60 18.81 -5.60
C GLY A 156 10.71 18.07 -6.94
N LEU A 157 11.22 16.84 -6.93
CA LEU A 157 11.32 16.01 -8.14
C LEU A 157 9.94 15.56 -8.62
N ASN A 158 9.02 15.27 -7.71
CA ASN A 158 7.64 14.93 -8.02
C ASN A 158 6.95 16.08 -8.79
N ILE A 159 7.03 17.31 -8.24
CA ILE A 159 6.46 18.50 -8.88
C ILE A 159 7.07 18.75 -10.27
N SER A 160 8.39 18.59 -10.40
CA SER A 160 9.07 18.87 -11.67
C SER A 160 8.81 17.80 -12.75
N SER A 161 8.48 16.57 -12.34
CA SER A 161 8.22 15.42 -13.23
C SER A 161 6.76 15.37 -13.72
N GLY A 162 5.80 15.63 -12.83
CA GLY A 162 4.38 15.81 -13.19
C GLY A 162 3.83 14.77 -14.16
N ASN A 163 3.09 15.21 -15.17
CA ASN A 163 2.45 14.34 -16.18
C ASN A 163 3.27 14.17 -17.47
N LYS A 164 4.57 14.45 -17.43
CA LYS A 164 5.42 14.42 -18.62
C LYS A 164 5.55 13.03 -19.21
N GLY A 165 5.90 12.97 -20.50
CA GLY A 165 6.23 11.74 -21.21
C GLY A 165 7.39 10.98 -20.57
N PHE A 166 7.47 9.68 -20.88
CA PHE A 166 8.40 8.77 -20.21
C PHE A 166 9.87 9.22 -20.31
N ASP A 167 10.33 9.65 -21.50
CA ASP A 167 11.73 10.02 -21.70
C ASP A 167 12.15 11.23 -20.85
N GLU A 168 11.28 12.23 -20.69
CA GLU A 168 11.57 13.37 -19.84
C GLU A 168 11.59 12.98 -18.35
N LYS A 169 10.63 12.15 -17.90
CA LYS A 169 10.64 11.61 -16.53
C LYS A 169 11.90 10.79 -16.27
N LYS A 170 12.26 9.90 -17.19
CA LYS A 170 13.47 9.06 -17.12
C LYS A 170 14.74 9.90 -16.98
N ALA A 171 14.88 10.96 -17.78
CA ALA A 171 16.03 11.87 -17.70
C ALA A 171 16.11 12.55 -16.32
N LYS A 172 15.00 13.08 -15.82
CA LYS A 172 14.92 13.71 -14.48
C LYS A 172 15.22 12.73 -13.36
N PHE A 173 14.71 11.50 -13.46
CA PHE A 173 14.99 10.47 -12.47
C PHE A 173 16.49 10.17 -12.47
N ALA A 174 17.09 9.93 -13.64
CA ALA A 174 18.52 9.67 -13.75
C ALA A 174 19.39 10.81 -13.21
N GLU A 175 18.99 12.07 -13.42
CA GLU A 175 19.74 13.23 -12.97
C GLU A 175 19.64 13.49 -11.47
N HIS A 176 18.46 13.29 -10.88
CA HIS A 176 18.16 13.82 -9.54
C HIS A 176 17.90 12.76 -8.45
N THR A 177 17.73 11.49 -8.81
CA THR A 177 17.44 10.44 -7.81
C THR A 177 18.68 9.62 -7.46
N GLY A 178 18.87 9.37 -6.16
CA GLY A 178 19.83 8.37 -5.67
C GLY A 178 19.23 6.98 -5.47
N LEU A 179 17.91 6.84 -5.63
CA LEU A 179 17.18 5.60 -5.32
C LEU A 179 17.40 4.55 -6.41
N PHE A 180 17.79 3.34 -6.00
CA PHE A 180 18.01 2.21 -6.92
C PHE A 180 16.72 1.75 -7.61
N LEU A 181 15.57 1.92 -6.95
CA LEU A 181 14.22 1.67 -7.45
C LEU A 181 13.94 2.40 -8.77
N ASN A 182 14.58 3.56 -8.96
CA ASN A 182 14.45 4.40 -10.16
C ASN A 182 15.51 4.11 -11.22
N LYS A 183 16.63 3.42 -10.88
CA LYS A 183 17.67 3.04 -11.86
C LYS A 183 17.16 2.09 -12.92
N TRP A 184 16.08 1.36 -12.62
CA TRP A 184 15.38 0.51 -13.56
C TRP A 184 14.98 1.25 -14.84
N PHE A 185 14.56 2.51 -14.73
CA PHE A 185 14.07 3.28 -15.87
C PHE A 185 15.19 3.66 -16.84
N THR A 186 16.43 3.87 -16.36
CA THR A 186 17.55 4.32 -17.20
C THR A 186 17.83 3.41 -18.39
N GLY A 187 17.63 2.10 -18.24
CA GLY A 187 17.85 1.12 -19.31
C GLY A 187 16.65 0.91 -20.24
N LYS A 188 15.53 1.59 -20.02
CA LYS A 188 14.29 1.39 -20.78
C LYS A 188 14.11 2.48 -21.83
N THR A 189 13.71 2.08 -23.03
CA THR A 189 13.39 2.97 -24.15
C THR A 189 11.92 3.39 -24.16
N GLN A 190 11.06 2.60 -23.50
CA GLN A 190 9.63 2.81 -23.41
C GLN A 190 9.14 2.39 -22.02
N TRP A 191 7.90 2.74 -21.70
CA TRP A 191 7.25 2.36 -20.46
C TRP A 191 5.77 2.06 -20.71
N THR A 192 5.53 0.86 -21.22
CA THR A 192 4.20 0.35 -21.54
C THR A 192 3.70 -0.55 -20.41
N GLU A 193 2.50 -1.07 -20.60
CA GLU A 193 1.90 -2.08 -19.75
C GLU A 193 2.78 -3.32 -19.56
N ASP A 194 3.57 -3.69 -20.58
CA ASP A 194 4.49 -4.83 -20.51
C ASP A 194 5.67 -4.55 -19.58
N GLU A 195 6.29 -3.37 -19.65
CA GLU A 195 7.34 -2.99 -18.69
C GLU A 195 6.82 -2.84 -17.26
N ILE A 196 5.58 -2.35 -17.09
CA ILE A 196 4.93 -2.27 -15.78
C ILE A 196 4.74 -3.67 -15.19
N ARG A 197 4.24 -4.62 -15.98
CA ARG A 197 4.08 -6.02 -15.53
C ARG A 197 5.43 -6.67 -15.24
N GLU A 198 6.44 -6.49 -16.10
CA GLU A 198 7.79 -7.02 -15.86
C GLU A 198 8.37 -6.52 -14.54
N ARG A 199 8.25 -5.21 -14.27
CA ARG A 199 8.71 -4.62 -13.00
C ARG A 199 7.89 -5.14 -11.82
N GLY A 200 6.59 -5.30 -11.98
CA GLY A 200 5.70 -5.90 -11.00
C GLY A 200 6.13 -7.32 -10.61
N GLU A 201 6.48 -8.16 -11.58
CA GLU A 201 6.96 -9.53 -11.32
C GLU A 201 8.24 -9.53 -10.50
N ARG A 202 9.19 -8.63 -10.82
CA ARG A 202 10.41 -8.46 -10.02
C ARG A 202 10.14 -7.97 -8.60
N PHE A 203 9.19 -7.06 -8.43
CA PHE A 203 8.75 -6.63 -7.09
C PHE A 203 8.11 -7.76 -6.32
N ALA A 204 7.31 -8.59 -6.97
CA ALA A 204 6.74 -9.77 -6.34
C ALA A 204 7.82 -10.76 -5.91
N ASP A 205 8.80 -11.06 -6.76
CA ASP A 205 9.93 -11.93 -6.43
C ASP A 205 10.74 -11.40 -5.23
N ALA A 206 11.07 -10.10 -5.24
CA ALA A 206 11.79 -9.45 -4.16
C ALA A 206 10.97 -9.48 -2.85
N ALA A 207 9.67 -9.18 -2.93
CA ALA A 207 8.76 -9.18 -1.79
C ALA A 207 8.65 -10.57 -1.15
N VAL A 208 8.39 -11.62 -1.93
CA VAL A 208 8.24 -12.99 -1.39
C VAL A 208 9.55 -13.56 -0.86
N SER A 209 10.69 -13.12 -1.40
CA SER A 209 12.00 -13.51 -0.88
C SER A 209 12.33 -12.81 0.44
N ARG A 210 11.85 -11.58 0.64
CA ARG A 210 12.17 -10.75 1.81
C ARG A 210 11.15 -10.92 2.93
N TRP A 211 9.86 -10.97 2.59
CA TRP A 211 8.74 -11.14 3.52
C TRP A 211 8.31 -12.60 3.55
N ILE A 212 9.02 -13.38 4.36
CA ILE A 212 8.78 -14.81 4.50
C ILE A 212 7.39 -15.05 5.10
N GLY A 213 6.60 -15.93 4.48
CA GLY A 213 5.30 -16.35 5.00
C GLY A 213 5.40 -17.14 6.31
N LEU A 214 4.25 -17.36 6.96
CA LEU A 214 4.20 -18.16 8.21
C LEU A 214 4.74 -19.59 8.05
N ASP A 215 4.63 -20.15 6.84
CA ASP A 215 5.02 -21.53 6.55
C ASP A 215 6.52 -21.69 6.28
N GLY A 216 7.24 -20.59 6.04
CA GLY A 216 8.67 -20.60 5.69
C GLY A 216 9.62 -20.12 6.80
N SER A 217 9.09 -19.85 8.01
CA SER A 217 9.83 -19.31 9.17
C SER A 217 10.05 -20.31 10.30
#